data_AF-A0A7X7GWK3-F1
#
_entry.id   AF-A0A7X7GWK3-F1
#
_cell.length_a   1.000
_cell.length_b   1.000
_cell.length_c   1.000
_cell.angle_alpha   90.00
_cell.angle_beta   90.00
_cell.angle_gamma   90.00
#
_symmetry.space_group_name_H-M   'P 1'
#
loop_
_entity.id
_entity.type
_entity.pdbx_description
1 polymer ?
#
loop_
_entity_poly.entity_id
_entity_poly.type
_entity_poly.pdbx_seq_one_letter_code
_entity_poly.pdbx_strand_id
1 'polypeptide(L)'
;MTSSILARARVYAITASASALVLAACSDSDGTSLDTPPEHPADPGPDPTTAPPGSAGAPSAGGNTGSGGVSGEVPQGSGGVDGETDGSGGDAPDGSDDDPVELGPPGKPSRLMQERPLEPVAGGRWIYNPHRGGTNRYQGSGHTHAAPDHSNMDPRRQQERLRDLPGELKHHFVWMTAHLTVIPDPGVSGITHLYGVENYTKKLPSGGAPHVVALLPDAKLVGRSQPFGLYNYTLTEMPARIEAEGGLAVLAHPSRYSPTIAETVAVGDALWGIEVVSGGTSPAENLKYLDARLSAGKYTCLTAGNDLHAATSGLTTGYQHVSAESAEREELFEAVRACNFFACRADNERTAPVSEPTVRVVDGSVHVTMGRSGTIRYVTKNGAVRKTATGTSAEYAPSADDGYVRVEMSVPGAQCYSQPLWLMTP
;
A
#
# COMPACT_ATOMS: atom_id res chain seq x y z
N MET A 1 -45.45 -36.70 -16.75
CA MET A 1 -45.59 -35.39 -17.40
C MET A 1 -44.49 -34.50 -16.87
N THR A 2 -43.47 -34.32 -17.69
CA THR A 2 -42.24 -33.56 -17.45
C THR A 2 -42.48 -32.08 -17.74
N SER A 3 -41.95 -31.17 -16.93
CA SER A 3 -41.66 -29.80 -17.38
C SER A 3 -40.40 -29.27 -16.72
N SER A 4 -39.45 -29.01 -17.61
CA SER A 4 -38.12 -28.47 -17.47
C SER A 4 -38.13 -26.95 -17.62
N ILE A 5 -37.36 -26.23 -16.81
CA ILE A 5 -36.92 -24.84 -17.08
C ILE A 5 -35.42 -24.80 -16.70
N LEU A 6 -34.52 -25.13 -17.63
CA LEU A 6 -33.75 -24.23 -18.50
C LEU A 6 -32.76 -23.31 -17.75
N ALA A 7 -31.56 -23.84 -17.55
CA ALA A 7 -30.33 -23.09 -17.29
C ALA A 7 -29.87 -22.38 -18.57
N ARG A 8 -29.53 -21.09 -18.47
CA ARG A 8 -28.92 -20.30 -19.54
C ARG A 8 -27.40 -20.36 -19.41
N ALA A 9 -26.74 -21.15 -20.25
CA ALA A 9 -25.32 -21.02 -20.54
C ALA A 9 -25.11 -19.95 -21.62
N ARG A 10 -24.28 -18.94 -21.36
CA ARG A 10 -23.78 -18.03 -22.38
C ARG A 10 -22.43 -18.54 -22.89
N VAL A 11 -22.41 -18.92 -24.16
CA VAL A 11 -21.21 -19.24 -24.94
C VAL A 11 -20.64 -17.93 -25.46
N TYR A 12 -19.38 -17.61 -25.15
CA TYR A 12 -18.63 -16.58 -25.85
C TYR A 12 -17.92 -17.21 -27.05
N ALA A 13 -18.29 -16.75 -28.25
CA ALA A 13 -17.62 -17.10 -29.50
C ALA A 13 -16.38 -16.23 -29.66
N ILE A 14 -15.22 -16.88 -29.79
CA ILE A 14 -13.96 -16.27 -30.17
C ILE A 14 -13.96 -16.15 -31.71
N THR A 15 -14.00 -14.93 -32.23
CA THR A 15 -13.71 -14.67 -33.65
C THR A 15 -12.24 -14.33 -33.79
N ALA A 16 -11.45 -15.30 -34.23
CA ALA A 16 -10.14 -15.08 -34.82
C ALA A 16 -10.32 -14.50 -36.24
N SER A 17 -9.57 -13.45 -36.57
CA SER A 17 -9.38 -13.02 -37.96
C SER A 17 -7.89 -12.93 -38.24
N ALA A 18 -7.45 -13.84 -39.11
CA ALA A 18 -6.12 -13.87 -39.70
C ALA A 18 -6.06 -12.94 -40.91
N SER A 19 -4.96 -12.20 -41.05
CA SER A 19 -4.42 -11.62 -42.28
C SER A 19 -3.08 -10.98 -41.91
N ALA A 20 -2.00 -11.01 -42.65
CA ALA A 20 -1.56 -11.83 -43.77
C ALA A 20 -0.02 -11.64 -43.83
N LEU A 21 0.62 -12.68 -44.33
CA LEU A 21 2.04 -12.80 -44.63
C LEU A 21 2.53 -11.67 -45.58
N VAL A 22 3.63 -10.98 -45.23
CA VAL A 22 4.53 -10.35 -46.21
C VAL A 22 5.97 -10.71 -45.83
N LEU A 23 6.64 -11.37 -46.75
CA LEU A 23 8.01 -11.87 -46.68
C LEU A 23 8.74 -11.30 -47.90
N ALA A 24 9.77 -10.48 -47.66
CA ALA A 24 10.88 -10.13 -48.56
C ALA A 24 11.62 -8.94 -47.93
N ALA A 25 12.92 -8.72 -47.98
CA ALA A 25 14.11 -9.50 -48.30
C ALA A 25 15.31 -8.62 -47.85
N CYS A 26 16.48 -9.21 -47.64
CA CYS A 26 17.69 -8.59 -47.11
C CYS A 26 18.26 -7.42 -47.94
N SER A 27 18.95 -6.47 -47.28
CA SER A 27 20.24 -5.92 -47.75
C SER A 27 20.93 -5.08 -46.67
N ASP A 28 22.20 -5.38 -46.41
CA ASP A 28 23.16 -4.55 -45.70
C ASP A 28 23.39 -3.20 -46.39
N SER A 29 23.64 -2.14 -45.61
CA SER A 29 24.63 -1.11 -45.96
C SER A 29 24.99 -0.22 -44.77
N ASP A 30 26.29 -0.01 -44.62
CA ASP A 30 26.98 0.93 -43.74
C ASP A 30 26.56 2.40 -43.96
N GLY A 31 26.71 3.25 -42.93
CA GLY A 31 26.78 4.70 -43.13
C GLY A 31 26.41 5.59 -41.96
N THR A 32 27.36 5.79 -41.04
CA THR A 32 27.75 7.06 -40.35
C THR A 32 26.73 8.17 -40.04
N SER A 33 26.77 8.62 -38.77
CA SER A 33 27.03 10.02 -38.33
C SER A 33 25.92 10.76 -37.54
N LEU A 34 26.31 11.25 -36.34
CA LEU A 34 25.80 12.41 -35.55
C LEU A 34 24.41 12.23 -34.88
N ASP A 35 24.13 12.57 -33.61
CA ASP A 35 24.66 13.59 -32.70
C ASP A 35 24.52 13.14 -31.23
N THR A 36 25.55 13.40 -30.42
CA THR A 36 25.49 13.37 -28.94
C THR A 36 24.88 14.69 -28.41
N PRO A 37 23.86 14.66 -27.53
CA PRO A 37 23.41 15.85 -26.82
C PRO A 37 24.34 16.17 -25.62
N PRO A 38 24.39 17.44 -25.19
CA PRO A 38 25.41 17.95 -24.29
C PRO A 38 25.20 17.50 -22.83
N GLU A 39 26.31 17.20 -22.16
CA GLU A 39 26.38 17.04 -20.71
C GLU A 39 26.01 18.37 -20.02
N HIS A 40 25.02 18.32 -19.14
CA HIS A 40 24.80 19.39 -18.15
C HIS A 40 25.46 18.98 -16.82
N PRO A 41 26.04 19.97 -16.10
CA PRO A 41 26.97 19.72 -14.99
C PRO A 41 26.25 19.15 -13.76
N ALA A 42 26.88 18.17 -13.13
CA ALA A 42 26.51 17.67 -11.82
C ALA A 42 26.72 18.75 -10.75
N ASP A 43 25.69 19.02 -9.97
CA ASP A 43 25.75 19.83 -8.76
C ASP A 43 26.33 18.96 -7.62
N PRO A 44 27.31 19.43 -6.83
CA PRO A 44 28.03 18.57 -5.89
C PRO A 44 27.25 18.43 -4.58
N GLY A 45 26.76 17.22 -4.31
CA GLY A 45 26.37 16.80 -2.97
C GLY A 45 27.60 16.62 -2.05
N PRO A 46 27.44 16.76 -0.72
CA PRO A 46 28.56 16.89 0.21
C PRO A 46 29.36 15.59 0.36
N ASP A 47 30.68 15.74 0.29
CA ASP A 47 31.70 14.71 0.50
C ASP A 47 31.83 14.35 2.00
N PRO A 48 31.69 13.07 2.40
CA PRO A 48 32.06 12.62 3.74
C PRO A 48 33.52 12.13 3.74
N THR A 49 34.45 13.01 4.08
CA THR A 49 35.83 12.62 4.33
C THR A 49 36.01 12.03 5.75
N THR A 50 36.39 10.76 5.76
CA THR A 50 37.43 10.13 6.62
C THR A 50 37.40 10.30 8.14
N ALA A 51 37.26 9.16 8.85
CA ALA A 51 37.90 8.91 10.14
C ALA A 51 38.56 7.50 10.15
N PRO A 52 39.78 7.33 10.71
CA PRO A 52 40.58 6.10 10.59
C PRO A 52 40.29 5.07 11.70
N PRO A 53 40.80 3.81 11.61
CA PRO A 53 40.36 2.71 12.45
C PRO A 53 41.09 2.65 13.80
N GLY A 54 40.34 2.36 14.87
CA GLY A 54 40.84 2.11 16.21
C GLY A 54 40.48 0.70 16.69
N SER A 55 41.49 0.02 17.22
CA SER A 55 41.57 -1.39 17.60
C SER A 55 40.73 -1.84 18.81
N ALA A 56 40.52 -3.16 18.86
CA ALA A 56 39.87 -3.94 19.91
C ALA A 56 40.53 -3.84 21.31
N GLY A 57 39.70 -4.00 22.36
CA GLY A 57 40.10 -4.30 23.73
C GLY A 57 38.89 -4.33 24.70
N ALA A 58 38.55 -5.52 25.21
CA ALA A 58 37.56 -5.75 26.27
C ALA A 58 38.21 -5.66 27.69
N PRO A 59 37.57 -6.05 28.81
CA PRO A 59 36.47 -5.41 29.54
C PRO A 59 36.77 -5.21 31.06
N SER A 60 36.01 -4.38 31.79
CA SER A 60 35.78 -4.46 33.27
C SER A 60 34.67 -3.44 33.67
N ALA A 61 33.59 -3.79 34.36
CA ALA A 61 33.37 -4.14 35.77
C ALA A 61 33.31 -2.94 36.76
N GLY A 62 32.26 -2.92 37.60
CA GLY A 62 32.06 -2.03 38.76
C GLY A 62 31.26 -0.76 38.43
N GLY A 63 30.06 -0.52 38.98
CA GLY A 63 29.78 -0.18 40.39
C GLY A 63 30.07 1.32 40.60
N ASN A 64 29.33 2.17 41.31
CA ASN A 64 28.16 2.15 42.18
C ASN A 64 27.96 3.64 42.56
N THR A 65 26.74 4.05 42.99
CA THR A 65 26.44 5.27 43.80
C THR A 65 26.80 6.65 43.21
N GLY A 66 26.10 7.76 43.40
CA GLY A 66 25.05 8.14 44.33
C GLY A 66 25.09 9.67 44.52
N SER A 67 23.93 10.31 44.39
CA SER A 67 23.36 11.29 45.32
C SER A 67 23.98 12.69 45.53
N GLY A 68 23.06 13.69 45.51
CA GLY A 68 23.12 14.96 46.25
C GLY A 68 23.71 16.13 45.46
N GLY A 69 23.16 17.34 45.41
CA GLY A 69 22.08 17.95 46.19
C GLY A 69 22.44 19.41 46.53
N VAL A 70 21.67 20.35 45.97
CA VAL A 70 21.13 21.58 46.57
C VAL A 70 22.04 22.79 46.94
N SER A 71 21.41 23.97 46.84
CA SER A 71 21.69 25.32 47.38
C SER A 71 22.59 26.21 46.50
N GLY A 72 22.15 27.38 46.03
CA GLY A 72 21.68 28.60 46.73
C GLY A 72 22.68 29.70 46.30
N GLU A 73 22.41 30.98 46.05
CA GLU A 73 21.39 31.96 46.37
C GLU A 73 21.49 33.12 45.34
N VAL A 74 20.46 33.97 45.34
CA VAL A 74 20.33 35.25 44.63
C VAL A 74 20.88 36.40 45.51
N PRO A 75 21.29 37.55 44.94
CA PRO A 75 20.53 38.81 45.17
C PRO A 75 20.44 39.65 43.87
N GLN A 76 19.27 40.03 43.35
CA GLN A 76 18.33 41.11 43.71
C GLN A 76 18.83 42.57 43.60
N GLY A 77 18.03 43.36 42.86
CA GLY A 77 17.89 44.83 42.92
C GLY A 77 18.09 45.52 41.57
N SER A 78 17.22 46.38 41.02
CA SER A 78 15.99 47.03 41.53
C SER A 78 15.41 47.98 40.46
N GLY A 79 14.09 48.20 40.49
CA GLY A 79 13.33 49.32 39.86
C GLY A 79 12.40 48.84 38.75
N GLY A 80 11.06 48.72 38.91
CA GLY A 80 10.08 49.67 39.46
C GLY A 80 9.70 50.68 38.35
N VAL A 81 8.45 50.94 37.97
CA VAL A 81 7.17 50.91 38.71
C VAL A 81 5.97 51.02 37.73
N ASP A 82 4.81 50.51 38.18
CA ASP A 82 3.40 50.91 37.95
C ASP A 82 2.71 50.78 36.57
N GLY A 83 1.47 50.26 36.46
CA GLY A 83 0.51 49.85 37.49
C GLY A 83 -0.79 49.21 36.97
N GLU A 84 -1.48 48.61 37.95
CA GLU A 84 -2.94 48.38 38.12
C GLU A 84 -3.67 47.42 37.16
N THR A 85 -3.95 46.17 37.58
CA THR A 85 -5.15 45.65 38.32
C THR A 85 -6.43 45.73 37.47
N ASP A 86 -7.26 44.72 37.26
CA ASP A 86 -7.87 43.65 38.08
C ASP A 86 -8.50 42.63 37.08
N GLY A 87 -8.89 41.38 37.32
CA GLY A 87 -9.20 40.61 38.53
C GLY A 87 -10.53 39.88 38.27
N SER A 88 -10.50 38.60 37.88
CA SER A 88 -11.54 37.60 38.23
C SER A 88 -11.28 36.26 37.51
N GLY A 89 -11.23 35.19 38.31
CA GLY A 89 -11.11 33.82 37.83
C GLY A 89 -12.33 33.33 37.03
N GLY A 90 -12.10 32.23 36.33
CA GLY A 90 -13.11 31.50 35.58
C GLY A 90 -12.47 30.25 35.00
N ASP A 91 -12.73 29.15 35.72
CA ASP A 91 -12.68 27.73 35.38
C ASP A 91 -12.08 27.29 34.03
N ALA A 92 -11.16 26.32 34.13
CA ALA A 92 -10.77 25.46 33.03
C ALA A 92 -11.99 24.67 32.52
N PRO A 93 -12.27 24.63 31.21
CA PRO A 93 -13.29 23.74 30.70
C PRO A 93 -12.75 22.30 30.65
N ASP A 94 -13.32 21.48 31.51
CA ASP A 94 -13.45 20.04 31.38
C ASP A 94 -14.36 19.70 30.19
N GLY A 95 -13.83 19.81 28.97
CA GLY A 95 -14.54 19.40 27.76
C GLY A 95 -14.45 17.89 27.52
N SER A 96 -14.99 17.07 28.41
CA SER A 96 -15.36 15.69 28.11
C SER A 96 -16.75 15.70 27.49
N ASP A 97 -16.84 15.82 26.17
CA ASP A 97 -18.00 15.46 25.35
C ASP A 97 -17.52 15.40 23.89
N ASP A 98 -16.84 14.31 23.53
CA ASP A 98 -16.74 13.89 22.13
C ASP A 98 -18.13 13.43 21.72
N ASP A 99 -18.92 14.35 21.15
CA ASP A 99 -20.15 13.99 20.45
C ASP A 99 -19.85 12.86 19.46
N PRO A 100 -20.56 11.72 19.51
CA PRO A 100 -20.39 10.68 18.51
C PRO A 100 -20.73 11.30 17.15
N VAL A 101 -19.72 11.43 16.29
CA VAL A 101 -19.90 11.81 14.90
C VAL A 101 -20.95 10.88 14.31
N GLU A 102 -22.13 11.42 14.05
CA GLU A 102 -23.22 10.71 13.42
C GLU A 102 -22.74 10.32 12.01
N LEU A 103 -22.38 9.04 11.86
CA LEU A 103 -21.91 8.51 10.60
C LEU A 103 -23.08 8.55 9.62
N GLY A 104 -22.93 9.33 8.56
CA GLY A 104 -23.82 9.22 7.41
C GLY A 104 -23.87 7.78 6.90
N PRO A 105 -24.90 7.43 6.09
CA PRO A 105 -25.00 6.09 5.52
C PRO A 105 -23.68 5.72 4.82
N PRO A 106 -23.25 4.44 4.86
CA PRO A 106 -22.03 4.01 4.22
C PRO A 106 -21.99 4.56 2.78
N GLY A 107 -20.82 5.06 2.37
CA GLY A 107 -20.63 5.54 1.00
C GLY A 107 -21.11 4.49 0.01
N LYS A 108 -21.48 4.87 -1.21
CA LYS A 108 -21.79 3.85 -2.21
C LYS A 108 -20.53 3.00 -2.43
N PRO A 109 -20.62 1.66 -2.45
CA PRO A 109 -19.52 0.82 -2.91
C PRO A 109 -19.02 1.40 -4.22
N SER A 110 -17.70 1.46 -4.40
CA SER A 110 -17.14 1.93 -5.68
C SER A 110 -17.81 1.14 -6.82
N ARG A 111 -17.94 1.74 -8.00
CA ARG A 111 -18.64 1.13 -9.15
C ARG A 111 -18.21 -0.34 -9.41
N LEU A 112 -16.97 -0.68 -9.05
CA LEU A 112 -16.37 -2.02 -9.13
C LEU A 112 -16.89 -3.03 -8.10
N MET A 113 -17.34 -2.59 -6.92
CA MET A 113 -17.92 -3.44 -5.89
C MET A 113 -19.39 -3.80 -6.16
N GLN A 114 -20.07 -3.02 -7.01
CA GLN A 114 -21.48 -3.20 -7.35
C GLN A 114 -21.73 -4.37 -8.32
N GLU A 115 -20.69 -4.93 -8.93
CA GLU A 115 -20.81 -6.02 -9.90
C GLU A 115 -20.65 -7.43 -9.27
N ARG A 116 -20.46 -7.54 -7.94
CA ARG A 116 -20.17 -8.82 -7.28
C ARG A 116 -21.33 -9.34 -6.43
N PRO A 117 -21.53 -10.67 -6.37
CA PRO A 117 -22.56 -11.26 -5.53
C PRO A 117 -22.22 -11.05 -4.06
N LEU A 118 -23.21 -10.54 -3.34
CA LEU A 118 -23.20 -10.40 -1.89
C LEU A 118 -23.40 -11.77 -1.23
N GLU A 119 -22.64 -12.06 -0.18
CA GLU A 119 -22.73 -13.32 0.58
C GLU A 119 -23.61 -13.11 1.82
N PRO A 120 -24.65 -13.93 2.06
CA PRO A 120 -25.57 -13.69 3.17
C PRO A 120 -24.90 -13.95 4.53
N VAL A 121 -25.23 -13.13 5.51
CA VAL A 121 -24.83 -13.33 6.92
C VAL A 121 -26.02 -13.17 7.87
N ALA A 122 -25.86 -13.62 9.11
CA ALA A 122 -26.93 -13.62 10.11
C ALA A 122 -27.58 -12.23 10.27
N GLY A 123 -28.91 -12.21 10.40
CA GLY A 123 -29.69 -10.99 10.59
C GLY A 123 -30.08 -10.25 9.30
N GLY A 124 -30.14 -10.93 8.15
CA GLY A 124 -30.58 -10.33 6.88
C GLY A 124 -29.57 -9.37 6.25
N ARG A 125 -28.29 -9.51 6.62
CA ARG A 125 -27.18 -8.68 6.16
C ARG A 125 -26.37 -9.42 5.11
N TRP A 126 -25.46 -8.69 4.48
CA TRP A 126 -24.61 -9.22 3.44
C TRP A 126 -23.14 -8.87 3.67
N ILE A 127 -22.23 -9.72 3.22
CA ILE A 127 -20.80 -9.42 3.14
C ILE A 127 -20.40 -9.29 1.68
N TYR A 128 -19.67 -8.22 1.39
CA TYR A 128 -18.83 -8.14 0.20
C TYR A 128 -17.44 -8.68 0.54
N ASN A 129 -17.06 -9.80 -0.07
CA ASN A 129 -15.72 -10.37 0.04
C ASN A 129 -14.92 -10.09 -1.26
N PRO A 130 -13.84 -9.30 -1.19
CA PRO A 130 -13.03 -9.04 -2.37
C PRO A 130 -12.15 -10.24 -2.77
N HIS A 131 -11.87 -11.16 -1.82
CA HIS A 131 -11.03 -12.34 -2.05
C HIS A 131 -11.78 -13.41 -2.82
N ARG A 132 -11.27 -13.74 -4.00
CA ARG A 132 -11.73 -14.84 -4.84
C ARG A 132 -10.69 -15.95 -4.85
N GLY A 133 -11.15 -17.18 -5.07
CA GLY A 133 -10.25 -18.19 -5.61
C GLY A 133 -9.94 -17.83 -7.06
N GLY A 134 -8.69 -17.47 -7.37
CA GLY A 134 -8.14 -17.68 -8.70
C GLY A 134 -7.58 -19.09 -8.81
N THR A 135 -7.41 -19.60 -10.02
CA THR A 135 -6.65 -20.86 -10.22
C THR A 135 -5.20 -20.72 -9.75
N ASN A 136 -4.64 -19.51 -9.86
CA ASN A 136 -3.25 -19.22 -9.55
C ASN A 136 -3.09 -18.09 -8.53
N ARG A 137 -1.89 -18.01 -7.95
CA ARG A 137 -1.46 -16.90 -7.09
C ARG A 137 -0.13 -16.35 -7.56
N TYR A 138 -0.07 -15.03 -7.65
CA TYR A 138 1.09 -14.31 -8.14
C TYR A 138 1.54 -13.32 -7.06
N GLN A 139 2.80 -13.41 -6.68
CA GLN A 139 3.45 -12.44 -5.82
C GLN A 139 4.04 -11.29 -6.64
N GLY A 140 3.94 -10.05 -6.17
CA GLY A 140 4.62 -8.93 -6.81
C GLY A 140 4.71 -7.68 -5.96
N SER A 141 5.63 -6.79 -6.31
CA SER A 141 5.86 -5.54 -5.56
C SER A 141 4.85 -4.49 -6.01
N GLY A 142 4.18 -3.85 -5.05
CA GLY A 142 3.23 -2.76 -5.30
C GLY A 142 3.83 -1.37 -5.48
N HIS A 143 5.11 -1.19 -5.15
CA HIS A 143 5.79 0.10 -5.13
C HIS A 143 7.30 -0.11 -5.30
N THR A 144 7.85 0.33 -6.44
CA THR A 144 9.24 0.04 -6.84
C THR A 144 9.86 1.19 -7.62
N HIS A 145 11.05 1.62 -7.23
CA HIS A 145 11.81 2.68 -7.91
C HIS A 145 12.94 2.11 -8.77
N ALA A 146 13.24 2.82 -9.85
CA ALA A 146 14.39 2.56 -10.72
C ALA A 146 14.82 3.87 -11.41
N ALA A 147 16.03 3.90 -11.95
CA ALA A 147 16.57 5.01 -12.70
C ALA A 147 15.62 5.41 -13.87
N PRO A 148 15.54 6.71 -14.23
CA PRO A 148 16.35 7.82 -13.74
C PRO A 148 15.83 8.50 -12.45
N ASP A 149 15.05 7.78 -11.63
CA ASP A 149 14.55 8.28 -10.35
C ASP A 149 15.63 8.41 -9.25
N HIS A 150 15.24 8.70 -8.01
CA HIS A 150 16.09 8.63 -6.81
C HIS A 150 16.69 7.24 -6.51
N SER A 151 16.44 6.25 -7.37
CA SER A 151 17.15 4.98 -7.41
C SER A 151 18.15 5.01 -8.56
N ASN A 152 19.43 4.74 -8.27
CA ASN A 152 20.45 4.54 -9.31
C ASN A 152 20.39 3.14 -9.95
N MET A 153 19.37 2.33 -9.63
CA MET A 153 19.22 0.98 -10.17
C MET A 153 18.54 1.01 -11.53
N ASP A 154 19.16 0.38 -12.53
CA ASP A 154 18.54 0.16 -13.83
C ASP A 154 17.21 -0.62 -13.74
N PRO A 155 16.16 -0.25 -14.50
CA PRO A 155 14.87 -0.93 -14.47
C PRO A 155 14.93 -2.43 -14.78
N ARG A 156 15.75 -2.89 -15.74
CA ARG A 156 15.93 -4.33 -16.01
C ARG A 156 16.50 -5.01 -14.78
N ARG A 157 17.57 -4.45 -14.20
CA ARG A 157 18.22 -5.02 -13.01
C ARG A 157 17.29 -5.08 -11.81
N GLN A 158 16.42 -4.08 -11.65
CA GLN A 158 15.41 -4.02 -10.60
C GLN A 158 14.40 -5.18 -10.69
N GLN A 159 13.98 -5.54 -11.89
CA GLN A 159 13.05 -6.66 -12.10
C GLN A 159 13.74 -8.01 -11.94
N GLU A 160 14.98 -8.16 -12.44
CA GLU A 160 15.76 -9.38 -12.31
C GLU A 160 15.93 -9.80 -10.86
N ARG A 161 16.32 -8.88 -9.97
CA ARG A 161 16.52 -9.23 -8.55
C ARG A 161 15.23 -9.64 -7.84
N LEU A 162 14.07 -9.09 -8.21
CA LEU A 162 12.77 -9.49 -7.65
C LEU A 162 12.34 -10.86 -8.19
N ARG A 163 12.58 -11.11 -9.49
CA ARG A 163 12.35 -12.41 -10.14
C ARG A 163 13.25 -13.51 -9.58
N ASP A 164 14.48 -13.16 -9.21
CA ASP A 164 15.51 -14.11 -8.79
C ASP A 164 15.53 -14.35 -7.27
N LEU A 165 14.60 -13.75 -6.53
CA LEU A 165 14.37 -14.08 -5.12
C LEU A 165 14.07 -15.58 -4.94
N PRO A 166 14.51 -16.19 -3.82
CA PRO A 166 14.40 -17.63 -3.63
C PRO A 166 12.98 -18.09 -3.30
N GLY A 167 12.60 -19.26 -3.80
CA GLY A 167 11.41 -19.99 -3.37
C GLY A 167 10.11 -19.20 -3.50
N GLU A 168 9.30 -19.23 -2.44
CA GLU A 168 8.00 -18.53 -2.37
C GLU A 168 8.12 -16.99 -2.33
N LEU A 169 9.34 -16.44 -2.18
CA LEU A 169 9.58 -14.99 -2.20
C LEU A 169 9.78 -14.43 -3.60
N LYS A 170 9.89 -15.30 -4.61
CA LYS A 170 9.98 -14.91 -6.02
C LYS A 170 8.80 -14.05 -6.43
N HIS A 171 9.10 -12.92 -7.07
CA HIS A 171 8.07 -12.09 -7.68
C HIS A 171 7.79 -12.52 -9.11
N HIS A 172 6.50 -12.48 -9.45
CA HIS A 172 5.92 -12.78 -10.75
C HIS A 172 5.52 -11.51 -11.48
N PHE A 173 5.34 -10.40 -10.77
CA PHE A 173 5.11 -9.08 -11.34
C PHE A 173 5.72 -7.97 -10.49
N VAL A 174 5.79 -6.77 -11.06
CA VAL A 174 6.32 -5.58 -10.39
C VAL A 174 5.64 -4.33 -10.92
N TRP A 175 5.05 -3.55 -10.02
CA TRP A 175 4.68 -2.17 -10.28
C TRP A 175 5.93 -1.31 -10.27
N MET A 176 6.30 -0.74 -11.42
CA MET A 176 7.39 0.21 -11.54
C MET A 176 6.85 1.63 -11.41
N THR A 177 7.17 2.32 -10.31
CA THR A 177 6.50 3.53 -9.83
C THR A 177 7.48 4.65 -9.53
N ALA A 178 8.36 4.98 -10.48
CA ALA A 178 9.30 6.09 -10.32
C ALA A 178 8.58 7.45 -10.07
N HIS A 179 9.26 8.43 -9.48
CA HIS A 179 8.62 9.69 -9.06
C HIS A 179 8.15 10.62 -10.20
N LEU A 180 8.72 10.49 -11.40
CA LEU A 180 8.58 11.51 -12.45
C LEU A 180 8.27 10.95 -13.83
N THR A 181 8.25 9.64 -14.00
CA THR A 181 8.03 9.04 -15.31
C THR A 181 7.44 7.65 -15.14
N VAL A 182 6.57 7.29 -16.09
CA VAL A 182 6.19 5.89 -16.27
C VAL A 182 7.31 5.23 -17.05
N ILE A 183 7.97 4.26 -16.41
CA ILE A 183 9.13 3.56 -16.97
C ILE A 183 8.64 2.56 -18.03
N PRO A 184 9.26 2.50 -19.22
CA PRO A 184 8.92 1.48 -20.22
C PRO A 184 9.28 0.07 -19.73
N ASP A 185 8.56 -0.93 -20.24
CA ASP A 185 8.84 -2.33 -19.95
C ASP A 185 10.23 -2.72 -20.52
N PRO A 186 11.21 -3.10 -19.69
CA PRO A 186 12.52 -3.54 -20.14
C PRO A 186 12.51 -4.95 -20.76
N GLY A 187 11.39 -5.68 -20.77
CA GLY A 187 11.29 -7.00 -21.38
C GLY A 187 12.08 -8.06 -20.62
N VAL A 188 11.91 -8.13 -19.29
CA VAL A 188 12.54 -9.17 -18.46
C VAL A 188 11.66 -10.40 -18.44
N SER A 189 12.13 -11.48 -19.05
CA SER A 189 11.39 -12.75 -19.04
C SER A 189 11.20 -13.30 -17.62
N GLY A 190 10.01 -13.84 -17.35
CA GLY A 190 9.64 -14.48 -16.09
C GLY A 190 9.12 -13.55 -15.00
N ILE A 191 8.91 -12.27 -15.30
CA ILE A 191 8.28 -11.28 -14.43
C ILE A 191 7.47 -10.28 -15.27
N THR A 192 6.23 -10.02 -14.89
CA THR A 192 5.35 -9.08 -15.59
C THR A 192 5.58 -7.65 -15.10
N HIS A 193 5.96 -6.77 -16.02
CA HIS A 193 6.06 -5.34 -15.74
C HIS A 193 4.68 -4.68 -15.69
N LEU A 194 4.33 -4.04 -14.58
CA LEU A 194 3.13 -3.23 -14.45
C LEU A 194 3.52 -1.75 -14.36
N TYR A 195 2.71 -0.89 -14.98
CA TYR A 195 3.05 0.52 -15.18
C TYR A 195 2.59 1.38 -14.01
N GLY A 196 3.45 2.25 -13.49
CA GLY A 196 3.02 3.20 -12.48
C GLY A 196 3.93 4.40 -12.39
N VAL A 197 3.60 5.29 -11.46
CA VAL A 197 4.35 6.49 -11.14
C VAL A 197 3.98 6.93 -9.72
N GLU A 198 4.97 7.24 -8.88
CA GLU A 198 4.72 7.86 -7.58
C GLU A 198 4.69 9.38 -7.74
N ASN A 199 3.65 10.06 -7.26
CA ASN A 199 3.47 11.48 -7.50
C ASN A 199 3.59 12.27 -6.20
N TYR A 200 4.32 13.38 -6.25
CA TYR A 200 4.31 14.36 -5.18
C TYR A 200 3.02 15.18 -5.21
N THR A 201 2.33 15.25 -4.07
CA THR A 201 1.21 16.17 -3.90
C THR A 201 1.68 17.53 -3.40
N LYS A 202 0.85 18.58 -3.57
CA LYS A 202 1.02 19.85 -2.86
C LYS A 202 1.11 19.62 -1.37
N LYS A 203 1.93 20.44 -0.69
CA LYS A 203 1.95 20.45 0.78
C LYS A 203 0.55 20.71 1.33
N LEU A 204 0.18 19.91 2.31
CA LEU A 204 -1.05 20.05 3.06
C LEU A 204 -0.98 21.25 4.02
N PRO A 205 -2.13 21.77 4.49
CA PRO A 205 -2.15 22.78 5.55
C PRO A 205 -1.42 22.33 6.82
N SER A 206 -1.45 21.04 7.15
CA SER A 206 -0.68 20.42 8.24
C SER A 206 0.85 20.43 8.02
N GLY A 207 1.31 20.84 6.84
CA GLY A 207 2.72 20.84 6.44
C GLY A 207 3.20 19.53 5.82
N GLY A 208 2.39 18.46 5.89
CA GLY A 208 2.69 17.16 5.27
C GLY A 208 2.82 17.28 3.75
N ALA A 209 3.62 16.42 3.14
CA ALA A 209 3.80 16.35 1.68
C ALA A 209 3.54 14.91 1.19
N PRO A 210 2.29 14.43 1.24
CA PRO A 210 1.97 13.06 0.89
C PRO A 210 2.39 12.69 -0.53
N HIS A 211 2.70 11.42 -0.72
CA HIS A 211 2.88 10.86 -2.05
C HIS A 211 1.67 10.02 -2.43
N VAL A 212 1.32 10.05 -3.72
CA VAL A 212 0.26 9.22 -4.28
C VAL A 212 0.83 8.40 -5.43
N VAL A 213 0.86 7.08 -5.26
CA VAL A 213 1.20 6.14 -6.31
C VAL A 213 0.01 5.98 -7.24
N ALA A 214 0.25 6.14 -8.54
CA ALA A 214 -0.68 5.78 -9.60
C ALA A 214 -0.31 4.41 -10.15
N LEU A 215 -1.20 3.42 -9.97
CA LEU A 215 -1.10 2.12 -10.63
C LEU A 215 -1.91 2.20 -11.94
N LEU A 216 -1.28 2.00 -13.09
CA LEU A 216 -1.86 2.27 -14.40
C LEU A 216 -2.25 0.96 -15.12
N PRO A 217 -3.36 0.97 -15.89
CA PRO A 217 -3.82 -0.23 -16.61
C PRO A 217 -2.90 -0.61 -17.76
N ASP A 218 -2.25 0.36 -18.39
CA ASP A 218 -1.54 0.19 -19.64
C ASP A 218 -0.36 1.17 -19.81
N ALA A 219 0.29 1.08 -20.97
CA ALA A 219 1.47 1.86 -21.32
C ALA A 219 1.18 3.29 -21.83
N LYS A 220 -0.08 3.77 -21.83
CA LYS A 220 -0.48 5.04 -22.48
C LYS A 220 0.34 6.25 -22.01
N LEU A 221 0.82 6.24 -20.77
CA LEU A 221 1.58 7.32 -20.16
C LEU A 221 3.11 7.12 -20.19
N VAL A 222 3.61 6.01 -20.76
CA VAL A 222 5.05 5.74 -20.91
C VAL A 222 5.73 6.87 -21.69
N GLY A 223 6.90 7.29 -21.21
CA GLY A 223 7.69 8.36 -21.82
C GLY A 223 7.18 9.77 -21.54
N ARG A 224 6.03 9.94 -20.86
CA ARG A 224 5.59 11.24 -20.38
C ARG A 224 6.32 11.58 -19.09
N SER A 225 7.02 12.71 -19.09
CA SER A 225 7.54 13.29 -17.85
C SER A 225 6.41 13.91 -17.06
N GLN A 226 6.36 13.60 -15.75
CA GLN A 226 5.41 14.12 -14.77
C GLN A 226 3.96 14.08 -15.28
N PRO A 227 3.41 12.88 -15.59
CA PRO A 227 2.09 12.75 -16.20
C PRO A 227 0.95 13.33 -15.35
N PHE A 228 1.17 13.45 -14.03
CA PHE A 228 0.25 14.12 -13.09
C PHE A 228 0.84 15.40 -12.48
N GLY A 229 1.91 15.94 -13.05
CA GLY A 229 2.58 17.16 -12.58
C GLY A 229 3.33 17.01 -11.26
N LEU A 230 4.33 17.88 -11.05
CA LEU A 230 5.12 17.92 -9.83
C LEU A 230 4.56 18.99 -8.87
N TYR A 231 4.02 18.57 -7.72
CA TYR A 231 3.38 19.47 -6.75
C TYR A 231 2.19 20.27 -7.32
N ASN A 232 1.55 19.78 -8.38
CA ASN A 232 0.45 20.50 -9.05
C ASN A 232 -0.91 20.27 -8.39
N TYR A 233 -1.11 19.12 -7.75
CA TYR A 233 -2.39 18.71 -7.20
C TYR A 233 -2.28 18.36 -5.73
N THR A 234 -3.30 18.71 -4.97
CA THR A 234 -3.45 18.32 -3.56
C THR A 234 -3.77 16.83 -3.42
N LEU A 235 -3.69 16.31 -2.19
CA LEU A 235 -4.11 14.95 -1.86
C LEU A 235 -5.59 14.67 -2.19
N THR A 236 -6.45 15.71 -2.22
CA THR A 236 -7.87 15.56 -2.58
C THR A 236 -8.12 15.58 -4.10
N GLU A 237 -7.27 16.26 -4.88
CA GLU A 237 -7.41 16.38 -6.33
C GLU A 237 -6.71 15.24 -7.10
N MET A 238 -5.54 14.82 -6.63
CA MET A 238 -4.69 13.83 -7.32
C MET A 238 -5.41 12.51 -7.62
N PRO A 239 -6.19 11.91 -6.69
CA PRO A 239 -6.84 10.63 -6.96
C PRO A 239 -7.81 10.65 -8.14
N ALA A 240 -8.60 11.72 -8.28
CA ALA A 240 -9.54 11.87 -9.40
C ALA A 240 -8.81 12.04 -10.75
N ARG A 241 -7.62 12.65 -10.75
CA ARG A 241 -6.77 12.76 -11.96
C ARG A 241 -6.27 11.40 -12.41
N ILE A 242 -5.82 10.58 -11.46
CA ILE A 242 -5.36 9.22 -11.73
C ILE A 242 -6.51 8.34 -12.24
N GLU A 243 -7.68 8.43 -11.59
CA GLU A 243 -8.89 7.71 -12.01
C GLU A 243 -9.33 8.09 -13.43
N ALA A 244 -9.21 9.37 -13.82
CA ALA A 244 -9.54 9.81 -15.18
C ALA A 244 -8.67 9.19 -16.28
N GLU A 245 -7.47 8.70 -15.92
CA GLU A 245 -6.60 7.92 -16.80
C GLU A 245 -6.84 6.40 -16.68
N GLY A 246 -7.87 5.99 -15.93
CA GLY A 246 -8.18 4.58 -15.65
C GLY A 246 -7.30 3.94 -14.59
N GLY A 247 -6.43 4.71 -13.94
CA GLY A 247 -5.51 4.22 -12.92
C GLY A 247 -6.14 4.11 -11.53
N LEU A 248 -5.37 3.55 -10.59
CA LEU A 248 -5.71 3.40 -9.18
C LEU A 248 -4.80 4.31 -8.35
N ALA A 249 -5.40 5.20 -7.57
CA ALA A 249 -4.67 6.08 -6.67
C ALA A 249 -4.44 5.43 -5.30
N VAL A 250 -3.17 5.36 -4.89
CA VAL A 250 -2.73 4.78 -3.63
C VAL A 250 -2.00 5.83 -2.82
N LEU A 251 -2.45 6.11 -1.60
CA LEU A 251 -1.68 6.93 -0.66
C LEU A 251 -0.48 6.11 -0.17
N ALA A 252 0.72 6.49 -0.56
CA ALA A 252 1.94 5.77 -0.20
C ALA A 252 2.35 6.10 1.23
N HIS A 253 2.78 5.07 1.98
CA HIS A 253 3.37 5.14 3.33
C HIS A 253 2.94 6.38 4.17
N PRO A 254 1.66 6.51 4.55
CA PRO A 254 1.14 7.75 5.14
C PRO A 254 1.86 8.15 6.42
N SER A 255 2.37 7.21 7.21
CA SER A 255 3.13 7.54 8.43
C SER A 255 4.46 8.28 8.19
N ARG A 256 5.02 8.27 6.97
CA ARG A 256 6.29 8.95 6.65
C ARG A 256 6.09 10.42 6.33
N TYR A 257 5.13 10.72 5.46
CA TYR A 257 4.90 12.08 4.95
C TYR A 257 3.71 12.79 5.62
N SER A 258 3.13 12.11 6.61
CA SER A 258 2.30 12.65 7.69
C SER A 258 1.16 13.59 7.25
N PRO A 259 0.26 13.19 6.32
CA PRO A 259 -1.08 13.74 6.37
C PRO A 259 -1.67 13.46 7.75
N THR A 260 -2.61 14.27 8.21
CA THR A 260 -3.42 13.89 9.37
C THR A 260 -4.40 12.77 8.99
N ILE A 261 -4.88 12.03 9.98
CA ILE A 261 -5.96 11.06 9.77
C ILE A 261 -7.20 11.75 9.20
N ALA A 262 -7.55 12.94 9.72
CA ALA A 262 -8.68 13.72 9.24
C ALA A 262 -8.53 14.13 7.76
N GLU A 263 -7.35 14.61 7.36
CA GLU A 263 -7.06 14.93 5.95
C GLU A 263 -7.17 13.69 5.06
N THR A 264 -6.73 12.53 5.54
CA THR A 264 -6.83 11.26 4.81
C THR A 264 -8.27 10.78 4.68
N VAL A 265 -9.10 10.92 5.72
CA VAL A 265 -10.52 10.55 5.70
C VAL A 265 -11.32 11.49 4.78
N ALA A 266 -10.94 12.76 4.71
CA ALA A 266 -11.61 13.77 3.88
C ALA A 266 -11.42 13.56 2.36
N VAL A 267 -10.41 12.79 1.94
CA VAL A 267 -10.20 12.50 0.52
C VAL A 267 -11.38 11.69 -0.03
N GLY A 268 -11.88 12.09 -1.20
CA GLY A 268 -13.01 11.43 -1.86
C GLY A 268 -12.76 9.97 -2.26
N ASP A 269 -13.78 9.35 -2.84
CA ASP A 269 -13.80 7.90 -3.11
C ASP A 269 -12.83 7.47 -4.23
N ALA A 270 -12.27 8.42 -4.99
CA ALA A 270 -11.23 8.17 -5.99
C ALA A 270 -9.89 7.73 -5.37
N LEU A 271 -9.66 7.98 -4.07
CA LEU A 271 -8.52 7.36 -3.37
C LEU A 271 -8.83 5.89 -3.11
N TRP A 272 -8.35 5.05 -4.03
CA TRP A 272 -8.62 3.62 -4.12
C TRP A 272 -7.93 2.81 -3.02
N GLY A 273 -6.69 3.15 -2.65
CA GLY A 273 -5.91 2.38 -1.69
C GLY A 273 -5.02 3.20 -0.76
N ILE A 274 -4.58 2.54 0.31
CA ILE A 274 -3.55 3.04 1.24
C ILE A 274 -2.48 1.97 1.39
N GLU A 275 -1.22 2.37 1.27
CA GLU A 275 -0.09 1.49 1.48
C GLU A 275 0.14 1.27 2.98
N VAL A 276 -0.19 0.06 3.44
CA VAL A 276 -0.06 -0.32 4.85
C VAL A 276 1.31 -0.91 5.14
N VAL A 277 1.90 -1.56 4.15
CA VAL A 277 3.23 -2.14 4.21
C VAL A 277 4.06 -1.46 3.14
N SER A 278 5.05 -0.67 3.56
CA SER A 278 5.84 0.15 2.65
C SER A 278 7.24 0.36 3.19
N GLY A 279 8.21 -0.31 2.58
CA GLY A 279 9.64 -0.21 2.90
C GLY A 279 9.93 -0.16 4.41
N GLY A 280 10.53 0.95 4.86
CA GLY A 280 10.94 1.16 6.25
C GLY A 280 9.86 1.71 7.20
N THR A 281 8.60 1.87 6.75
CA THR A 281 7.54 2.41 7.60
C THR A 281 6.89 1.37 8.50
N SER A 282 6.28 1.82 9.60
CA SER A 282 5.56 0.95 10.54
C SER A 282 4.18 0.57 9.98
N PRO A 283 3.89 -0.72 9.76
CA PRO A 283 2.56 -1.12 9.35
C PRO A 283 1.48 -0.75 10.36
N ALA A 284 1.78 -0.82 11.66
CA ALA A 284 0.85 -0.44 12.72
C ALA A 284 0.47 1.04 12.65
N GLU A 285 1.39 1.93 12.26
CA GLU A 285 1.09 3.35 12.09
C GLU A 285 0.30 3.62 10.81
N ASN A 286 0.65 2.96 9.69
CA ASN A 286 -0.09 3.12 8.43
C ASN A 286 -1.53 2.58 8.55
N LEU A 287 -1.75 1.50 9.31
CA LEU A 287 -3.07 0.92 9.53
C LEU A 287 -4.04 1.88 10.23
N LYS A 288 -3.57 2.83 11.04
CA LYS A 288 -4.45 3.84 11.67
C LYS A 288 -5.18 4.70 10.63
N TYR A 289 -4.50 5.07 9.55
CA TYR A 289 -5.08 5.85 8.45
C TYR A 289 -6.14 5.06 7.69
N LEU A 290 -5.81 3.80 7.40
CA LEU A 290 -6.73 2.88 6.75
C LEU A 290 -7.96 2.64 7.62
N ASP A 291 -7.78 2.18 8.86
CA ASP A 291 -8.89 1.79 9.72
C ASP A 291 -9.82 2.98 10.01
N ALA A 292 -9.29 4.20 10.16
CA ALA A 292 -10.10 5.42 10.25
C ALA A 292 -10.94 5.66 8.97
N ARG A 293 -10.33 5.50 7.80
CA ARG A 293 -11.00 5.67 6.51
C ARG A 293 -12.09 4.60 6.30
N LEU A 294 -11.79 3.33 6.57
CA LEU A 294 -12.77 2.23 6.54
C LEU A 294 -13.94 2.51 7.50
N SER A 295 -13.65 3.00 8.70
CA SER A 295 -14.66 3.29 9.72
C SER A 295 -15.56 4.49 9.40
N ALA A 296 -15.08 5.41 8.57
CA ALA A 296 -15.86 6.48 7.97
C ALA A 296 -16.70 6.02 6.76
N GLY A 297 -16.80 4.71 6.51
CA GLY A 297 -17.57 4.15 5.41
C GLY A 297 -16.92 4.35 4.04
N LYS A 298 -15.61 4.62 4.00
CA LYS A 298 -14.85 4.79 2.75
C LYS A 298 -14.20 3.49 2.32
N TYR A 299 -14.67 2.93 1.22
CA TYR A 299 -14.07 1.76 0.58
C TYR A 299 -12.63 2.04 0.18
N THR A 300 -11.68 1.33 0.80
CA THR A 300 -10.25 1.55 0.59
C THR A 300 -9.54 0.21 0.65
N CYS A 301 -8.66 -0.05 -0.32
CA CYS A 301 -7.87 -1.27 -0.36
C CYS A 301 -6.51 -1.09 0.32
N LEU A 302 -6.01 -2.15 0.92
CA LEU A 302 -4.72 -2.22 1.57
C LEU A 302 -3.70 -2.63 0.54
N THR A 303 -2.74 -1.77 0.23
CA THR A 303 -1.63 -2.13 -0.64
C THR A 303 -0.37 -2.41 0.16
N ALA A 304 0.52 -3.18 -0.45
CA ALA A 304 1.86 -3.42 0.04
C ALA A 304 2.85 -3.18 -1.10
N GLY A 305 3.95 -2.52 -0.78
CA GLY A 305 5.06 -2.27 -1.66
C GLY A 305 6.35 -2.16 -0.88
N ASN A 306 7.46 -2.26 -1.57
CA ASN A 306 8.77 -2.30 -0.93
C ASN A 306 9.39 -0.89 -0.82
N ASP A 307 8.77 0.17 -1.38
CA ASP A 307 9.39 1.51 -1.60
C ASP A 307 10.83 1.35 -2.11
N LEU A 308 10.97 0.45 -3.08
CA LEU A 308 12.22 -0.24 -3.30
C LEU A 308 13.18 0.57 -4.15
N HIS A 309 14.27 1.01 -3.53
CA HIS A 309 15.42 1.66 -4.18
C HIS A 309 16.56 0.65 -4.40
N ALA A 310 17.79 1.08 -4.62
CA ALA A 310 18.93 0.20 -4.93
C ALA A 310 19.31 -0.81 -3.83
N ALA A 311 18.93 -0.57 -2.57
CA ALA A 311 19.24 -1.47 -1.46
C ALA A 311 18.60 -2.86 -1.62
N THR A 312 19.29 -3.91 -1.16
CA THR A 312 18.79 -5.29 -1.19
C THR A 312 17.92 -5.63 0.03
N SER A 313 18.14 -4.98 1.17
CA SER A 313 17.40 -5.25 2.41
C SER A 313 15.89 -5.02 2.31
N GLY A 314 15.42 -4.28 1.31
CA GLY A 314 14.00 -3.97 1.10
C GLY A 314 13.23 -4.98 0.24
N LEU A 315 13.91 -5.97 -0.38
CA LEU A 315 13.33 -6.81 -1.44
C LEU A 315 12.08 -7.61 -1.04
N THR A 316 11.92 -7.90 0.26
CA THR A 316 10.82 -8.72 0.79
C THR A 316 9.91 -7.96 1.75
N THR A 317 10.16 -6.67 1.95
CA THR A 317 9.57 -5.87 3.04
C THR A 317 8.14 -5.38 2.77
N GLY A 318 7.58 -5.70 1.60
CA GLY A 318 6.23 -5.36 1.14
C GLY A 318 5.90 -5.90 -0.26
N TYR A 319 4.97 -6.84 -0.34
CA TYR A 319 4.51 -7.42 -1.60
C TYR A 319 3.01 -7.74 -1.56
N GLN A 320 2.40 -7.83 -2.74
CA GLN A 320 1.01 -8.24 -2.93
C GLN A 320 0.97 -9.69 -3.37
N HIS A 321 0.08 -10.48 -2.77
CA HIS A 321 -0.20 -11.85 -3.17
C HIS A 321 -1.56 -11.88 -3.87
N VAL A 322 -1.54 -11.76 -5.20
CA VAL A 322 -2.71 -11.55 -6.07
C VAL A 322 -3.26 -12.88 -6.57
N SER A 323 -4.57 -13.06 -6.50
CA SER A 323 -5.25 -14.18 -7.13
C SER A 323 -5.77 -13.79 -8.50
N ALA A 324 -5.27 -14.44 -9.55
CA ALA A 324 -5.64 -14.18 -10.94
C ALA A 324 -5.55 -15.48 -11.76
N GLU A 325 -6.17 -15.51 -12.93
CA GLU A 325 -6.13 -16.67 -13.83
C GLU A 325 -4.78 -16.81 -14.52
N SER A 326 -4.13 -15.69 -14.83
CA SER A 326 -2.79 -15.66 -15.45
C SER A 326 -1.94 -14.53 -14.89
N ALA A 327 -0.64 -14.55 -15.20
CA ALA A 327 0.30 -13.47 -14.89
C ALA A 327 0.27 -12.35 -15.95
N GLU A 328 -0.72 -12.32 -16.84
CA GLU A 328 -0.83 -11.28 -17.86
C GLU A 328 -1.19 -9.93 -17.21
N ARG A 329 -0.74 -8.85 -17.83
CA ARG A 329 -0.82 -7.49 -17.27
C ARG A 329 -2.26 -7.08 -16.95
N GLU A 330 -3.16 -7.29 -17.89
CA GLU A 330 -4.57 -6.93 -17.79
C GLU A 330 -5.26 -7.74 -16.68
N GLU A 331 -4.99 -9.04 -16.60
CA GLU A 331 -5.55 -9.94 -15.57
C GLU A 331 -5.06 -9.56 -14.17
N LEU A 332 -3.76 -9.29 -14.03
CA LEU A 332 -3.19 -8.82 -12.77
C LEU A 332 -3.75 -7.45 -12.37
N PHE A 333 -3.86 -6.51 -13.31
CA PHE A 333 -4.43 -5.19 -13.03
C PHE A 333 -5.88 -5.29 -12.58
N GLU A 334 -6.73 -6.06 -13.28
CA GLU A 334 -8.14 -6.20 -12.91
C GLU A 334 -8.32 -6.94 -11.57
N ALA A 335 -7.47 -7.92 -11.27
CA ALA A 335 -7.42 -8.55 -9.96
C ALA A 335 -7.03 -7.55 -8.86
N VAL A 336 -6.00 -6.74 -9.08
CA VAL A 336 -5.58 -5.68 -8.14
C VAL A 336 -6.68 -4.65 -7.99
N ARG A 337 -7.22 -4.10 -9.08
CA ARG A 337 -8.31 -3.11 -9.11
C ARG A 337 -9.52 -3.53 -8.28
N ALA A 338 -9.84 -4.82 -8.31
CA ALA A 338 -10.95 -5.39 -7.54
C ALA A 338 -10.57 -5.88 -6.14
N CYS A 339 -9.35 -5.55 -5.70
CA CYS A 339 -8.78 -5.84 -4.40
C CYS A 339 -8.69 -7.35 -4.11
N ASN A 340 -8.45 -8.15 -5.14
CA ASN A 340 -8.33 -9.60 -5.02
C ASN A 340 -6.90 -10.04 -4.66
N PHE A 341 -6.40 -9.57 -3.53
CA PHE A 341 -5.02 -9.84 -3.10
C PHE A 341 -4.80 -9.64 -1.60
N PHE A 342 -3.74 -10.23 -1.08
CA PHE A 342 -3.24 -9.95 0.26
C PHE A 342 -2.08 -8.95 0.22
N ALA A 343 -2.05 -8.01 1.15
CA ALA A 343 -0.88 -7.14 1.39
C ALA A 343 0.04 -7.84 2.39
N CYS A 344 1.30 -8.08 2.05
CA CYS A 344 2.18 -8.97 2.80
C CYS A 344 3.60 -8.42 2.96
N ARG A 345 4.36 -8.97 3.91
CA ARG A 345 5.79 -8.73 4.14
C ARG A 345 6.49 -9.95 4.71
N ALA A 346 7.80 -10.00 4.49
CA ALA A 346 8.74 -10.87 5.19
C ALA A 346 9.99 -10.06 5.57
N ASP A 347 10.54 -10.32 6.76
CA ASP A 347 11.63 -9.51 7.30
C ASP A 347 12.91 -9.58 6.49
N ASN A 348 13.13 -10.66 5.73
CA ASN A 348 14.25 -10.83 4.81
C ASN A 348 14.03 -12.05 3.88
N GLU A 349 14.97 -12.25 2.96
CA GLU A 349 15.00 -13.33 1.95
C GLU A 349 15.10 -14.75 2.52
N ARG A 350 15.39 -14.91 3.81
CA ARG A 350 15.48 -16.20 4.50
C ARG A 350 14.20 -16.51 5.29
N THR A 351 13.31 -15.54 5.43
CA THR A 351 12.07 -15.70 6.17
C THR A 351 11.01 -16.30 5.29
N ALA A 352 10.56 -17.50 5.63
CA ALA A 352 9.45 -18.13 4.94
C ALA A 352 8.17 -17.27 5.07
N PRO A 353 7.49 -16.96 3.96
CA PRO A 353 6.33 -16.08 3.98
C PRO A 353 5.12 -16.73 4.67
N VAL A 354 4.04 -15.97 4.81
CA VAL A 354 2.72 -16.55 5.11
C VAL A 354 2.26 -17.29 3.85
N SER A 355 2.32 -18.62 3.89
CA SER A 355 1.97 -19.45 2.74
C SER A 355 0.45 -19.62 2.60
N GLU A 356 -0.01 -19.52 1.35
CA GLU A 356 -1.39 -19.80 0.92
C GLU A 356 -2.53 -19.18 1.78
N PRO A 357 -2.47 -17.89 2.16
CA PRO A 357 -3.54 -17.30 2.96
C PRO A 357 -4.87 -17.36 2.20
N THR A 358 -5.95 -17.85 2.82
CA THR A 358 -7.30 -17.77 2.25
C THR A 358 -8.23 -17.03 3.19
N VAL A 359 -9.20 -16.32 2.62
CA VAL A 359 -10.33 -15.74 3.35
C VAL A 359 -11.59 -16.05 2.57
N ARG A 360 -12.57 -16.68 3.23
CA ARG A 360 -13.86 -17.07 2.64
C ARG A 360 -14.98 -16.75 3.62
N VAL A 361 -16.18 -16.53 3.10
CA VAL A 361 -17.38 -16.51 3.94
C VAL A 361 -18.05 -17.88 3.82
N VAL A 362 -18.31 -18.53 4.96
CA VAL A 362 -19.02 -19.82 5.03
C VAL A 362 -20.03 -19.71 6.15
N ASP A 363 -21.30 -20.03 5.87
CA ASP A 363 -22.39 -20.00 6.85
C ASP A 363 -22.47 -18.69 7.66
N GLY A 364 -22.20 -17.56 7.01
CA GLY A 364 -22.23 -16.24 7.61
C GLY A 364 -21.02 -15.86 8.46
N SER A 365 -19.99 -16.70 8.52
CA SER A 365 -18.74 -16.45 9.24
C SER A 365 -17.58 -16.24 8.28
N VAL A 366 -16.58 -15.45 8.71
CA VAL A 366 -15.33 -15.22 7.97
C VAL A 366 -14.32 -16.28 8.38
N HIS A 367 -14.03 -17.22 7.48
CA HIS A 367 -13.07 -18.30 7.66
C HIS A 367 -11.73 -17.95 7.03
N VAL A 368 -10.67 -18.27 7.75
CA VAL A 368 -9.28 -18.02 7.35
C VAL A 368 -8.51 -19.32 7.40
N THR A 369 -7.66 -19.56 6.40
CA THR A 369 -6.64 -20.62 6.45
C THR A 369 -5.29 -20.08 6.04
N MET A 370 -4.23 -20.69 6.56
CA MET A 370 -2.84 -20.46 6.20
C MET A 370 -2.09 -21.80 6.19
N GLY A 371 -1.08 -21.94 5.35
CA GLY A 371 -0.34 -23.19 5.19
C GLY A 371 0.54 -23.56 6.39
N ARG A 372 0.74 -22.65 7.35
CA ARG A 372 1.58 -22.85 8.53
C ARG A 372 0.93 -22.24 9.77
N SER A 373 1.18 -22.83 10.93
CA SER A 373 0.63 -22.32 12.19
C SER A 373 1.19 -20.94 12.52
N GLY A 374 0.30 -20.01 12.86
CA GLY A 374 0.63 -18.63 13.17
C GLY A 374 -0.44 -17.99 14.05
N THR A 375 -0.41 -16.66 14.13
CA THR A 375 -1.46 -15.87 14.79
C THR A 375 -2.40 -15.31 13.73
N ILE A 376 -3.71 -15.39 14.00
CA ILE A 376 -4.79 -14.86 13.18
C ILE A 376 -5.58 -13.87 14.04
N ARG A 377 -5.69 -12.62 13.59
CA ARG A 377 -6.46 -11.55 14.26
C ARG A 377 -7.56 -11.05 13.35
N TYR A 378 -8.78 -10.99 13.87
CA TYR A 378 -9.93 -10.37 13.22
C TYR A 378 -10.07 -8.94 13.72
N VAL A 379 -9.91 -7.99 12.81
CA VAL A 379 -9.91 -6.55 13.05
C VAL A 379 -11.14 -5.94 12.41
N THR A 380 -11.79 -5.02 13.12
CA THR A 380 -13.06 -4.41 12.74
C THR A 380 -12.97 -2.89 12.89
N LYS A 381 -14.11 -2.20 12.85
CA LYS A 381 -14.23 -0.74 13.00
C LYS A 381 -13.23 -0.16 14.03
N ASN A 382 -12.61 0.94 13.63
CA ASN A 382 -11.58 1.69 14.35
C ASN A 382 -10.34 0.85 14.70
N GLY A 383 -10.05 -0.20 13.94
CA GLY A 383 -8.91 -1.09 14.19
C GLY A 383 -9.12 -2.01 15.40
N ALA A 384 -10.37 -2.19 15.86
CA ALA A 384 -10.67 -3.00 17.03
C ALA A 384 -10.48 -4.50 16.74
N VAL A 385 -9.63 -5.16 17.54
CA VAL A 385 -9.40 -6.61 17.43
C VAL A 385 -10.46 -7.36 18.21
N ARG A 386 -11.34 -8.07 17.50
CA ARG A 386 -12.47 -8.81 18.07
C ARG A 386 -12.12 -10.22 18.48
N LYS A 387 -11.21 -10.86 17.74
CA LYS A 387 -10.77 -12.23 18.01
C LYS A 387 -9.31 -12.39 17.63
N THR A 388 -8.57 -13.09 18.49
CA THR A 388 -7.22 -13.59 18.21
C THR A 388 -7.24 -15.11 18.37
N ALA A 389 -6.61 -15.82 17.44
CA ALA A 389 -6.44 -17.26 17.48
C ALA A 389 -5.02 -17.64 17.06
N THR A 390 -4.57 -18.81 17.51
CA THR A 390 -3.31 -19.41 17.07
C THR A 390 -3.61 -20.73 16.36
N GLY A 391 -3.00 -20.94 15.21
CA GLY A 391 -3.21 -22.17 14.42
C GLY A 391 -3.04 -21.92 12.92
N THR A 392 -3.47 -22.89 12.13
CA THR A 392 -3.51 -22.82 10.65
C THR A 392 -4.86 -22.32 10.12
N SER A 393 -5.87 -22.21 10.99
CA SER A 393 -7.20 -21.74 10.63
C SER A 393 -7.91 -21.10 11.80
N ALA A 394 -8.86 -20.23 11.49
CA ALA A 394 -9.78 -19.63 12.45
C ALA A 394 -11.06 -19.19 11.73
N GLU A 395 -12.09 -18.87 12.50
CA GLU A 395 -13.33 -18.29 12.01
C GLU A 395 -13.82 -17.16 12.93
N TYR A 396 -14.60 -16.23 12.39
CA TYR A 396 -15.25 -15.16 13.15
C TYR A 396 -16.62 -14.85 12.55
N ALA A 397 -17.65 -14.85 13.38
CA ALA A 397 -19.01 -14.46 13.00
C ALA A 397 -19.20 -12.94 13.21
N PRO A 398 -19.36 -12.14 12.16
CA PRO A 398 -19.40 -10.68 12.31
C PRO A 398 -20.70 -10.13 12.89
N SER A 399 -20.58 -9.15 13.78
CA SER A 399 -21.70 -8.39 14.36
C SER A 399 -22.10 -7.22 13.46
N ALA A 400 -23.23 -6.57 13.73
CA ALA A 400 -23.66 -5.38 12.96
C ALA A 400 -22.73 -4.19 13.18
N ASP A 401 -22.17 -4.07 14.38
CA ASP A 401 -21.35 -2.95 14.81
C ASP A 401 -19.91 -3.02 14.26
N ASP A 402 -19.53 -4.13 13.64
CA ASP A 402 -18.18 -4.34 13.12
C ASP A 402 -17.88 -3.46 11.89
N GLY A 403 -18.89 -3.13 11.08
CA GLY A 403 -18.79 -2.33 9.84
C GLY A 403 -18.00 -3.00 8.70
N TYR A 404 -16.82 -3.52 9.00
CA TYR A 404 -15.98 -4.35 8.15
C TYR A 404 -15.24 -5.39 8.99
N VAL A 405 -14.72 -6.42 8.33
CA VAL A 405 -13.79 -7.38 8.93
C VAL A 405 -12.54 -7.46 8.06
N ARG A 406 -11.39 -7.22 8.67
CA ARG A 406 -10.07 -7.46 8.10
C ARG A 406 -9.35 -8.52 8.91
N VAL A 407 -8.51 -9.31 8.27
CA VAL A 407 -7.74 -10.36 8.92
C VAL A 407 -6.26 -10.05 8.84
N GLU A 408 -5.59 -10.10 9.98
CA GLU A 408 -4.13 -10.08 10.08
C GLU A 408 -3.63 -11.49 10.36
N MET A 409 -2.63 -11.91 9.60
CA MET A 409 -2.07 -13.26 9.63
C MET A 409 -0.57 -13.12 9.80
N SER A 410 0.00 -13.69 10.87
CA SER A 410 1.44 -13.59 11.12
C SER A 410 2.04 -14.93 11.49
N VAL A 411 3.20 -15.22 10.91
CA VAL A 411 4.12 -16.28 11.30
C VAL A 411 5.45 -15.64 11.73
N PRO A 412 6.40 -16.36 12.34
CA PRO A 412 7.68 -15.76 12.71
C PRO A 412 8.36 -15.04 11.54
N GLY A 413 8.47 -13.71 11.66
CA GLY A 413 9.11 -12.81 10.69
C GLY A 413 8.33 -12.50 9.41
N ALA A 414 7.08 -12.94 9.27
CA ALA A 414 6.26 -12.62 8.10
C ALA A 414 4.80 -12.34 8.48
N GLN A 415 4.16 -11.47 7.70
CA GLN A 415 2.80 -11.05 7.96
C GLN A 415 2.05 -10.77 6.66
N CYS A 416 0.77 -11.12 6.63
CA CYS A 416 -0.17 -10.78 5.58
C CYS A 416 -1.44 -10.16 6.15
N TYR A 417 -2.04 -9.28 5.39
CA TYR A 417 -3.26 -8.55 5.68
C TYR A 417 -4.26 -8.86 4.57
N SER A 418 -5.47 -9.28 4.94
CA SER A 418 -6.57 -9.35 4.00
C SER A 418 -7.03 -7.95 3.62
N GLN A 419 -7.63 -7.82 2.44
CA GLN A 419 -8.56 -6.71 2.19
C GLN A 419 -9.76 -6.76 3.14
N PRO A 420 -10.43 -5.62 3.39
CA PRO A 420 -11.64 -5.57 4.21
C PRO A 420 -12.80 -6.31 3.52
N LEU A 421 -13.46 -7.17 4.29
CA LEU A 421 -14.75 -7.74 3.98
C LEU A 421 -15.80 -6.78 4.54
N TRP A 422 -16.62 -6.22 3.67
CA TRP A 422 -17.55 -5.14 4.04
C TRP A 422 -18.90 -5.69 4.44
N LEU A 423 -19.40 -5.27 5.60
CA LEU A 423 -20.74 -5.60 6.03
C LEU A 423 -21.71 -4.58 5.43
N MET A 424 -22.64 -5.09 4.65
CA MET A 424 -23.66 -4.32 3.95
C MET A 424 -25.00 -4.52 4.63
N THR A 425 -25.71 -3.42 4.85
CA THR A 425 -27.15 -3.43 5.12
C THR A 425 -27.90 -3.33 3.78
N PRO A 426 -29.08 -3.96 3.64
CA PRO A 426 -29.89 -3.91 2.43
C PRO A 426 -30.23 -2.51 1.92
#